data_AF-A0A7K6S9I6-F1
#
_entry.id   AF-A0A7K6S9I6-F1
#
_cell.length_a   1.000
_cell.length_b   1.000
_cell.length_c   1.000
_cell.angle_alpha   90.00
_cell.angle_beta   90.00
_cell.angle_gamma   90.00
#
_symmetry.space_group_name_H-M   'P 1'
#
loop_
_entity.id
_entity.type
_entity.pdbx_description
1 polymer ?
#
loop_
_entity_poly.entity_id
_entity_poly.type
_entity_poly.pdbx_seq_one_letter_code
_entity_poly.pdbx_strand_id
1 'polypeptide(L)'
;VLMSLHEMFPAVHAAEMAVQRNPRSWDAWQTLGRAQLGLGEIALAIRSFQVSLHIFPMNPEVWKEDLSWARKLHEQQKATKTEVVQALAKEKDLAQESIPDYDFESDEIVAVCAAIAEKEKALSAAKTVVIVSASGTVETVTEKENCPTTPDETLFIRAR
;
A
#
# COMPACT_ATOMS: atom_id res chain seq x y z
N VAL A 1 -26.49 20.52 14.78
CA VAL A 1 -26.69 20.90 13.35
C VAL A 1 -25.57 20.34 12.48
N LEU A 2 -24.32 20.81 12.58
CA LEU A 2 -23.21 20.31 11.73
C LEU A 2 -22.98 18.79 11.84
N MET A 3 -22.96 18.23 13.06
CA MET A 3 -22.87 16.78 13.27
C MET A 3 -24.06 16.01 12.64
N SER A 4 -25.25 16.61 12.65
CA SER A 4 -26.46 16.03 12.06
C SER A 4 -26.46 16.09 10.53
N LEU A 5 -25.68 17.00 9.94
CA LEU A 5 -25.48 17.15 8.51
C LEU A 5 -24.32 16.29 7.98
N HIS A 6 -23.69 15.48 8.85
CA HIS A 6 -22.52 14.66 8.55
C HIS A 6 -21.27 15.47 8.11
N GLU A 7 -21.26 16.77 8.38
CA GLU A 7 -20.12 17.66 8.13
C GLU A 7 -19.13 17.56 9.31
N MET A 8 -18.36 16.47 9.35
CA MET A 8 -17.53 16.16 10.53
C MET A 8 -16.37 17.12 10.74
N PHE A 9 -15.66 17.53 9.67
CA PHE A 9 -14.54 18.48 9.80
C PHE A 9 -14.99 19.86 10.30
N PRO A 10 -16.04 20.50 9.72
CA PRO A 10 -16.57 21.75 10.27
C PRO A 10 -17.09 21.59 11.72
N ALA A 11 -17.69 20.44 12.05
CA ALA A 11 -18.18 20.19 13.41
C ALA A 11 -17.04 20.16 14.44
N VAL A 12 -15.95 19.46 14.13
CA VAL A 12 -14.76 19.42 15.01
C VAL A 12 -14.17 20.81 15.15
N HIS A 13 -13.98 21.53 14.03
CA HIS A 13 -13.41 22.88 14.06
C HIS A 13 -14.25 23.86 14.91
N ALA A 14 -15.57 23.85 14.75
CA ALA A 14 -16.46 24.68 15.55
C ALA A 14 -16.41 24.31 17.04
N ALA A 15 -16.32 23.03 17.37
CA ALA A 15 -16.22 22.57 18.75
C ALA A 15 -14.86 22.92 19.39
N GLU A 16 -13.76 22.84 18.63
CA GLU A 16 -12.44 23.29 19.08
C GLU A 16 -12.43 24.79 19.36
N MET A 17 -13.05 25.59 18.49
CA MET A 17 -13.22 27.03 18.73
C MET A 17 -14.04 27.30 20.00
N ALA A 18 -15.10 26.53 20.25
CA ALA A 18 -15.90 26.68 21.47
C ALA A 18 -15.06 26.42 22.74
N VAL A 19 -14.25 25.36 22.73
CA VAL A 19 -13.33 25.04 23.82
C VAL A 19 -12.26 26.11 24.00
N GLN A 20 -11.70 26.66 22.91
CA GLN A 20 -10.72 27.75 22.99
C GLN A 20 -11.33 29.03 23.59
N ARG A 21 -12.59 29.32 23.26
CA ARG A 21 -13.31 30.50 23.77
C ARG A 21 -13.67 30.34 25.25
N ASN A 22 -14.09 29.15 25.66
CA ASN A 22 -14.38 28.85 27.07
C ASN A 22 -13.82 27.48 27.48
N PRO A 23 -12.57 27.42 27.95
CA PRO A 23 -11.95 26.15 28.34
C PRO A 23 -12.59 25.46 29.55
N ARG A 24 -13.42 26.18 30.33
CA ARG A 24 -14.14 25.66 31.51
C ARG A 24 -15.59 25.29 31.20
N SER A 25 -16.02 25.35 29.95
CA SER A 25 -17.36 24.90 29.55
C SER A 25 -17.34 23.38 29.37
N TRP A 26 -18.06 22.66 30.24
CA TRP A 26 -18.17 21.21 30.14
C TRP A 26 -18.93 20.79 28.87
N ASP A 27 -19.90 21.60 28.42
CA ASP A 27 -20.70 21.35 27.22
C ASP A 27 -19.89 21.50 25.93
N ALA A 28 -18.93 22.44 25.88
CA ALA A 28 -17.99 22.57 24.76
C ALA A 28 -17.10 21.33 24.65
N TRP A 29 -16.57 20.83 25.77
CA TRP A 29 -15.77 19.60 25.79
C TRP A 29 -16.58 18.35 25.43
N GLN A 30 -17.85 18.27 25.86
CA GLN A 30 -18.76 17.19 25.45
C GLN A 30 -19.02 17.26 23.93
N THR A 31 -19.28 18.45 23.41
CA THR A 31 -19.52 18.67 21.97
C THR A 31 -18.29 18.31 21.13
N LEU A 32 -17.09 18.69 21.60
CA LEU A 32 -15.83 18.31 20.96
C LEU A 32 -15.64 16.80 20.93
N GLY A 33 -15.91 16.11 22.04
CA GLY A 33 -15.85 14.65 22.10
C GLY A 33 -16.81 13.99 21.10
N ARG A 34 -18.05 14.47 21.00
CA ARG A 34 -19.04 13.96 20.03
C ARG A 34 -18.61 14.18 18.57
N ALA A 35 -18.07 15.36 18.27
CA ALA A 35 -17.57 15.67 16.93
C ALA A 35 -16.37 14.79 16.55
N GLN A 36 -15.41 14.61 17.46
CA GLN A 36 -14.25 13.72 17.27
C GLN A 36 -14.68 12.27 17.09
N LEU A 37 -15.70 11.82 17.82
CA LEU A 37 -16.23 10.47 17.72
C LEU A 37 -16.90 10.21 16.36
N GLY A 38 -17.66 11.18 15.85
CA GLY A 38 -18.22 11.11 14.50
C GLY A 38 -17.16 11.15 13.39
N LEU A 39 -15.98 11.72 13.66
CA LEU A 39 -14.82 11.67 12.75
C LEU A 39 -14.07 10.32 12.81
N GLY A 40 -14.33 9.50 13.83
CA GLY A 40 -13.62 8.24 14.07
C GLY A 40 -12.39 8.36 14.98
N GLU A 41 -12.13 9.55 15.52
CA GLU A 41 -11.02 9.83 16.44
C GLU A 41 -11.38 9.45 17.89
N ILE A 42 -11.61 8.16 18.11
CA ILE A 42 -12.18 7.63 19.36
C ILE A 42 -11.31 7.96 20.58
N ALA A 43 -9.98 7.88 20.45
CA ALA A 43 -9.05 8.16 21.55
C ALA A 43 -9.08 9.64 21.97
N LEU A 44 -9.20 10.56 21.01
CA LEU A 44 -9.35 11.99 21.29
C LEU A 44 -10.71 12.27 21.92
N ALA A 45 -11.78 11.64 21.42
CA ALA A 45 -13.12 11.77 21.98
C ALA A 45 -13.17 11.38 23.47
N ILE A 46 -12.57 10.24 23.83
CA ILE A 46 -12.46 9.79 25.23
C ILE A 46 -11.80 10.86 26.10
N ARG A 47 -10.71 11.47 25.64
CA ARG A 47 -10.01 12.53 26.38
C ARG A 47 -10.92 13.75 26.58
N SER A 48 -11.60 14.19 25.53
CA SER A 48 -12.53 15.32 25.60
C SER A 48 -13.67 15.07 26.60
N PHE A 49 -14.25 13.86 26.60
CA PHE A 49 -15.26 13.48 27.59
C PHE A 49 -14.72 13.41 29.02
N GLN A 50 -13.49 12.93 29.21
CA GLN A 50 -12.84 12.93 30.53
C GLN A 50 -12.65 14.36 31.05
N VAL A 51 -12.28 15.30 30.19
CA VAL A 51 -12.17 16.72 30.58
C VAL A 51 -13.54 17.31 30.92
N SER A 52 -14.56 17.04 30.09
CA SER A 52 -15.95 17.46 30.38
C SER A 52 -16.42 16.95 31.74
N LEU A 53 -16.19 15.66 32.04
CA LEU A 53 -16.55 15.04 33.31
C LEU A 53 -15.76 15.61 34.50
N HIS A 54 -14.49 15.96 34.30
CA HIS A 54 -13.68 16.59 35.34
C HIS A 54 -14.21 17.99 35.69
N ILE A 55 -14.65 18.76 34.69
CA ILE A 55 -15.21 20.10 34.88
C ILE A 55 -16.60 20.02 35.55
N PHE A 56 -17.45 19.09 35.10
CA PHE A 56 -18.80 18.92 35.63
C PHE A 56 -19.14 17.44 35.84
N PRO A 57 -18.81 16.87 37.01
CA PRO A 57 -18.99 15.45 37.29
C PRO A 57 -20.47 15.04 37.45
N MET A 58 -21.37 16.02 37.56
CA MET A 58 -22.79 15.79 37.80
C MET A 58 -23.60 15.52 36.54
N ASN A 59 -23.02 15.62 35.33
CA ASN A 59 -23.74 15.23 34.11
C ASN A 59 -23.67 13.71 33.90
N PRO A 60 -24.78 12.97 34.09
CA PRO A 60 -24.80 11.53 33.88
C PRO A 60 -24.63 11.14 32.40
N GLU A 61 -25.02 12.00 31.46
CA GLU A 61 -24.94 11.74 30.02
C GLU A 61 -23.49 11.49 29.58
N VAL A 62 -22.56 12.34 30.05
CA VAL A 62 -21.15 12.24 29.68
C VAL A 62 -20.54 10.90 30.13
N TRP A 63 -20.87 10.40 31.32
CA TRP A 63 -20.26 9.16 31.82
C TRP A 63 -21.03 7.89 31.44
N LYS A 64 -22.37 7.93 31.47
CA LYS A 64 -23.23 6.77 31.17
C LYS A 64 -23.36 6.51 29.69
N GLU A 65 -23.34 7.55 28.86
CA GLU A 65 -23.59 7.44 27.43
C GLU A 65 -22.31 7.69 26.66
N ASP A 66 -21.82 8.94 26.64
CA ASP A 66 -20.72 9.34 25.75
C ASP A 66 -19.42 8.55 26.02
N LEU A 67 -18.92 8.60 27.27
CA LEU A 67 -17.66 8.00 27.65
C LEU A 67 -17.72 6.47 27.72
N SER A 68 -18.88 5.90 28.07
CA SER A 68 -19.07 4.44 28.10
C SER A 68 -19.08 3.87 26.68
N TRP A 69 -19.79 4.54 25.76
CA TRP A 69 -19.86 4.16 24.36
C TRP A 69 -18.51 4.30 23.67
N ALA A 70 -17.82 5.44 23.86
CA ALA A 70 -16.50 5.67 23.29
C ALA A 70 -15.47 4.62 23.76
N ARG A 71 -15.49 4.23 25.04
CA ARG A 71 -14.61 3.16 25.55
C ARG A 71 -14.90 1.80 24.92
N LYS A 72 -16.18 1.42 24.80
CA LYS A 72 -16.59 0.18 24.15
C LYS A 72 -16.12 0.14 22.69
N LEU A 73 -16.29 1.25 21.97
CA LEU A 73 -15.86 1.37 20.57
C LEU A 73 -14.33 1.29 20.43
N HIS A 74 -13.59 1.91 21.36
CA HIS A 74 -12.13 1.86 21.39
C HIS A 74 -11.61 0.43 21.61
N GLU A 75 -12.24 -0.34 22.50
CA GLU A 75 -11.88 -1.73 22.76
C GLU A 75 -12.15 -2.63 21.55
N GLN A 76 -13.30 -2.46 20.90
CA GLN A 76 -13.62 -3.16 19.64
C GLN A 76 -12.62 -2.84 18.52
N GLN A 77 -12.22 -1.58 18.39
CA GLN A 77 -11.21 -1.16 17.41
C GLN A 77 -9.83 -1.77 17.72
N LYS A 78 -9.47 -1.89 19.00
CA LYS A 78 -8.21 -2.51 19.42
C LYS A 78 -8.20 -4.02 19.16
N ALA A 79 -9.30 -4.70 19.46
CA ALA A 79 -9.45 -6.14 19.21
C ALA A 79 -9.30 -6.44 17.71
N THR A 80 -10.05 -5.76 16.85
CA THR A 80 -9.95 -5.92 15.39
C THR A 80 -8.57 -5.60 14.85
N LYS A 81 -7.93 -4.50 15.29
CA LYS A 81 -6.55 -4.21 14.89
C LYS A 81 -5.58 -5.32 15.30
N THR A 82 -5.74 -5.89 16.48
CA THR A 82 -4.88 -6.97 16.98
C THR A 82 -5.08 -8.25 16.17
N GLU A 83 -6.32 -8.61 15.86
CA GLU A 83 -6.66 -9.78 15.03
C GLU A 83 -6.10 -9.64 13.61
N VAL A 84 -6.23 -8.47 12.98
CA VAL A 84 -5.67 -8.20 11.65
C VAL A 84 -4.15 -8.29 11.65
N VAL A 85 -3.49 -7.72 12.67
CA VAL A 85 -2.03 -7.81 12.82
C VAL A 85 -1.58 -9.26 13.01
N GLN A 86 -2.31 -10.06 13.81
CA GLN A 86 -2.00 -11.48 14.01
C GLN A 86 -2.25 -12.31 12.74
N ALA A 87 -3.32 -12.03 11.99
CA ALA A 87 -3.59 -12.69 10.73
C ALA A 87 -2.50 -12.41 9.70
N LEU A 88 -2.08 -11.14 9.58
CA LEU A 88 -1.01 -10.72 8.68
C LEU A 88 0.36 -11.25 9.12
N ALA A 89 0.59 -11.43 10.42
CA ALA A 89 1.79 -12.10 10.93
C ALA A 89 1.80 -13.59 10.56
N LYS A 90 0.67 -14.30 10.71
CA LYS A 90 0.54 -15.71 10.29
C LYS A 90 0.72 -15.90 8.78
N GLU A 91 0.18 -14.98 7.98
CA GLU A 91 0.35 -15.01 6.53
C GLU A 91 1.82 -14.81 6.14
N LYS A 92 2.54 -13.93 6.84
CA LYS A 92 3.99 -13.75 6.65
C LYS A 92 4.80 -14.97 7.11
N ASP A 93 4.45 -15.59 8.23
CA ASP A 93 5.10 -16.83 8.67
C ASP A 93 4.89 -17.98 7.67
N LEU A 94 3.72 -18.05 7.02
CA LEU A 94 3.42 -19.01 5.95
C LEU A 94 4.13 -18.69 4.64
N ALA A 95 4.29 -17.41 4.30
CA ALA A 95 5.04 -16.97 3.11
C ALA A 95 6.56 -17.06 3.29
N GLN A 96 7.03 -17.13 4.55
CA GLN A 96 8.41 -17.43 4.93
C GLN A 96 8.64 -18.95 5.03
N GLU A 97 7.98 -19.78 4.21
CA GLU A 97 8.57 -21.06 3.85
C GLU A 97 9.86 -20.74 3.11
N SER A 98 10.98 -21.04 3.76
CA SER A 98 12.33 -20.73 3.30
C SER A 98 12.48 -21.12 1.83
N ILE A 99 12.83 -20.16 0.98
CA ILE A 99 13.42 -20.47 -0.32
C ILE A 99 14.54 -21.48 0.00
N PRO A 100 14.46 -22.73 -0.51
CA PRO A 100 15.53 -23.69 -0.30
C PRO A 100 16.83 -23.02 -0.73
N ASP A 101 17.90 -23.18 0.05
CA ASP A 101 19.24 -22.68 -0.31
C ASP A 101 19.68 -23.39 -1.60
N TYR A 102 19.20 -22.86 -2.72
CA TYR A 102 19.42 -23.41 -4.03
C TYR A 102 20.74 -22.86 -4.49
N ASP A 103 21.75 -23.71 -4.42
CA ASP A 103 23.09 -23.38 -4.88
C ASP A 103 23.03 -23.13 -6.39
N PHE A 104 23.01 -21.86 -6.77
CA PHE A 104 23.00 -21.42 -8.17
C PHE A 104 24.28 -21.85 -8.91
N GLU A 105 25.34 -22.20 -8.16
CA GLU A 105 26.59 -22.77 -8.69
C GLU A 105 26.58 -24.30 -8.71
N SER A 106 25.47 -24.95 -8.35
CA SER A 106 25.36 -26.40 -8.46
C SER A 106 25.62 -26.87 -9.89
N ASP A 107 26.34 -27.99 -10.02
CA ASP A 107 26.74 -28.58 -11.29
C ASP A 107 25.53 -28.81 -12.22
N GLU A 108 24.35 -29.10 -11.67
CA GLU A 108 23.10 -29.29 -12.41
C GLU A 108 22.62 -28.00 -13.11
N ILE A 109 22.66 -26.85 -12.42
CA ILE A 109 22.20 -25.57 -12.96
C ILE A 109 23.21 -25.00 -13.96
N VAL A 110 24.50 -25.11 -13.64
CA VAL A 110 25.57 -24.72 -14.57
C VAL A 110 25.47 -25.53 -15.86
N ALA A 111 25.20 -26.84 -15.77
CA ALA A 111 25.00 -27.68 -16.95
C ALA A 111 23.77 -27.28 -17.78
N VAL A 112 22.64 -26.95 -17.14
CA VAL A 112 21.43 -26.49 -17.84
C VAL A 112 21.69 -25.15 -18.54
N CYS A 113 22.33 -24.19 -17.86
CA CYS A 113 22.69 -22.91 -18.45
C CYS A 113 23.67 -23.05 -19.62
N ALA A 114 24.67 -23.93 -19.50
CA ALA A 114 25.61 -24.24 -20.57
C ALA A 114 24.90 -24.86 -21.79
N ALA A 115 24.00 -25.83 -21.56
CA ALA A 115 23.23 -26.45 -22.63
C ALA A 115 22.30 -25.47 -23.35
N ILE A 116 21.69 -24.52 -22.62
CA ILE A 116 20.87 -23.45 -23.23
C ILE A 116 21.76 -22.53 -24.07
N ALA A 117 22.92 -22.11 -23.56
CA ALA A 117 23.84 -21.25 -24.28
C ALA A 117 24.37 -21.93 -25.57
N GLU A 118 24.68 -23.22 -25.53
CA GLU A 118 25.05 -23.99 -26.73
C GLU A 118 23.90 -24.11 -27.72
N LYS A 119 22.68 -24.34 -27.24
CA LYS A 119 21.48 -24.41 -28.08
C LYS A 119 21.17 -23.06 -28.74
N GLU A 120 21.31 -21.95 -28.01
CA GLU A 120 21.15 -20.59 -28.54
C GLU A 120 22.27 -20.22 -29.51
N LYS A 121 23.51 -20.64 -29.24
CA LYS A 121 24.63 -20.48 -30.16
C LYS A 121 24.42 -21.26 -31.45
N ALA A 122 23.87 -22.47 -31.37
CA ALA A 122 23.51 -23.27 -32.54
C ALA A 122 22.33 -22.65 -33.32
N LEU A 123 21.34 -22.07 -32.64
CA LEU A 123 20.22 -21.34 -33.25
C LEU A 123 20.67 -20.01 -33.88
N SER A 124 21.61 -19.30 -33.25
CA SER A 124 22.21 -18.07 -33.77
C SER A 124 23.15 -18.32 -34.94
N ALA A 125 23.82 -19.48 -34.99
CA ALA A 125 24.62 -19.90 -36.14
C ALA A 125 23.74 -20.39 -37.32
N ALA A 126 22.48 -20.73 -37.06
CA ALA A 126 21.49 -21.12 -38.06
C ALA A 126 20.44 -20.01 -38.28
N LYS A 127 20.86 -18.74 -38.22
CA LYS A 127 19.99 -17.58 -38.40
C LYS A 127 19.46 -17.57 -39.85
N THR A 128 18.31 -18.20 -40.06
CA THR A 128 17.56 -18.16 -41.31
C THR A 128 16.85 -16.82 -41.41
N VAL A 129 17.31 -15.96 -42.31
CA VAL A 129 16.60 -14.73 -42.66
C VAL A 129 15.58 -15.09 -43.74
N VAL A 130 14.31 -14.83 -43.43
CA VAL A 130 13.20 -14.96 -44.39
C VAL A 130 13.04 -13.63 -45.08
N ILE A 131 13.43 -13.55 -46.35
CA ILE A 131 13.33 -12.33 -47.14
C ILE A 131 12.06 -12.43 -47.99
N VAL A 132 11.16 -11.45 -47.83
CA VAL A 132 9.93 -11.33 -48.62
C VAL A 132 10.08 -10.15 -49.58
N SER A 133 10.09 -10.42 -50.88
CA SER A 133 10.18 -9.37 -51.90
C SER A 133 8.85 -8.65 -52.09
N ALA A 134 8.89 -7.44 -52.65
CA ALA A 134 7.68 -6.65 -52.95
C ALA A 134 6.75 -7.30 -54.00
N SER A 135 7.18 -8.38 -54.65
CA SER A 135 6.36 -9.20 -55.56
C SER A 135 5.70 -10.41 -54.88
N GLY A 136 5.90 -10.60 -53.57
CA GLY A 136 5.31 -11.70 -52.79
C GLY A 136 6.08 -13.02 -52.84
N THR A 137 7.28 -13.04 -53.40
CA THR A 137 8.15 -14.24 -53.41
C THR A 137 8.92 -14.30 -52.10
N VAL A 138 8.89 -15.46 -51.43
CA VAL A 138 9.55 -15.70 -50.14
C VAL A 138 10.74 -16.63 -50.36
N GLU A 139 11.93 -16.17 -50.03
CA GLU A 139 13.16 -16.97 -50.06
C GLU A 139 13.79 -17.04 -48.67
N THR A 140 14.31 -18.21 -48.31
CA THR A 140 14.96 -18.43 -47.01
C THR A 140 16.46 -18.59 -47.23
N VAL A 141 17.25 -17.65 -46.69
CA VAL A 141 18.71 -17.63 -46.84
C VAL A 141 19.33 -17.96 -45.49
N THR A 142 20.26 -18.91 -45.48
CA THR A 142 21.10 -19.25 -44.32
C THR A 142 22.45 -18.55 -44.48
N GLU A 143 22.72 -17.54 -43.65
CA GLU A 143 24.02 -16.87 -43.68
C GLU A 143 25.07 -17.71 -42.94
N LYS A 144 26.16 -18.08 -43.64
CA LYS A 144 27.39 -18.60 -43.03
C LYS A 144 28.32 -17.41 -42.81
N GLU A 145 28.50 -16.99 -41.56
CA GLU A 145 29.41 -15.91 -41.17
C GLU A 145 30.81 -16.14 -41.73
N ASN A 146 31.26 -15.23 -42.60
CA ASN A 146 32.68 -14.96 -42.75
C ASN A 146 32.92 -13.51 -43.19
N CYS A 147 33.84 -12.88 -42.46
CA CYS A 147 34.53 -11.60 -42.71
C CYS A 147 33.89 -10.31 -42.14
N PRO A 148 34.67 -9.48 -41.42
CA PRO A 148 34.19 -8.31 -40.70
C PRO A 148 34.22 -7.08 -41.62
N THR A 149 33.12 -6.34 -41.65
CA THR A 149 33.15 -4.97 -42.18
C THR A 149 32.35 -4.08 -41.25
N THR A 150 33.05 -3.15 -40.63
CA THR A 150 32.56 -2.10 -39.74
C THR A 150 31.45 -1.29 -40.40
N PRO A 151 30.27 -1.14 -39.78
CA PRO A 151 29.27 -0.21 -40.30
C PRO A 151 29.58 1.22 -39.85
N ASP A 152 29.61 2.04 -40.89
CA ASP A 152 29.74 3.49 -40.99
C ASP A 152 28.88 4.24 -39.96
N GLU A 153 29.49 5.24 -39.32
CA GLU A 153 28.80 6.19 -38.45
C GLU A 153 27.86 7.02 -39.32
N THR A 154 26.54 6.94 -39.12
CA THR A 154 25.65 8.10 -39.27
C THR A 154 24.21 7.83 -38.83
N LEU A 155 23.70 8.79 -38.04
CA LEU A 155 22.29 9.12 -37.80
C LEU A 155 21.54 8.36 -36.68
N PHE A 156 21.91 8.66 -35.43
CA PHE A 156 20.97 8.60 -34.31
C PHE A 156 20.18 9.91 -34.21
N ILE A 157 18.87 9.87 -34.50
CA ILE A 157 17.94 10.95 -34.17
C ILE A 157 17.44 10.73 -32.74
N ARG A 158 17.80 11.62 -31.81
CA ARG A 158 17.21 11.69 -30.46
C ARG A 158 15.83 12.33 -30.56
N ALA A 159 14.81 11.61 -30.08
CA ALA A 159 13.50 12.18 -29.80
C ALA A 159 13.50 12.92 -28.45
N ARG A 160 12.76 14.02 -28.38
CA ARG A 160 12.61 14.89 -27.20
C ARG A 160 11.48 14.41 -26.30
#